data_AF-A0A529MI51-F1
#
_entry.id   AF-A0A529MI51-F1
#
_cell.length_a   1.000
_cell.length_b   1.000
_cell.length_c   1.000
_cell.angle_alpha   90.00
_cell.angle_beta   90.00
_cell.angle_gamma   90.00
#
_symmetry.space_group_name_H-M   'P 1'
#
loop_
_entity.id
_entity.type
_entity.pdbx_description
1 polymer ?
#
loop_
_entity_poly.entity_id
_entity_poly.type
_entity_poly.pdbx_seq_one_letter_code
_entity_poly.pdbx_strand_id
1 'polypeptide(L)'
;PSLLPDDAEDAPQGAIVELAPARAALMGTIAERIAGHGGAGLFIDYGHLRPGIGDTLQALRKHDHDNVLANPGEADLTAHVDFAALAATARAHGLDVETTTQGDFLLGMG
;
A
#
# COMPACT_ATOMS: atom_id res chain seq x y z
N PRO A 1 2.56 -8.29 18.08
CA PRO A 1 2.36 -9.03 16.81
C PRO A 1 3.64 -9.00 15.98
N SER A 2 3.94 -10.07 15.25
CA SER A 2 5.01 -10.06 14.25
C SER A 2 4.67 -9.01 13.17
N LEU A 3 5.67 -8.29 12.69
CA LEU A 3 5.54 -7.35 11.56
C LEU A 3 5.60 -8.07 10.21
N LEU A 4 5.90 -9.37 10.21
CA LEU A 4 6.02 -10.20 9.02
C LEU A 4 4.66 -10.82 8.66
N PRO A 5 4.41 -11.08 7.36
CA PRO A 5 3.23 -11.84 6.94
C PRO A 5 3.28 -13.28 7.48
N ASP A 6 2.12 -13.92 7.57
CA ASP A 6 1.98 -15.24 8.18
C ASP A 6 2.76 -16.35 7.46
N ASP A 7 3.02 -16.17 6.15
CA ASP A 7 3.77 -17.09 5.29
C ASP A 7 5.26 -16.74 5.18
N ALA A 8 5.77 -15.80 6.00
CA ALA A 8 7.16 -15.37 5.94
C ALA A 8 8.19 -16.48 6.21
N GLU A 9 7.81 -17.53 6.93
CA GLU A 9 8.69 -18.69 7.18
C GLU A 9 9.02 -19.48 5.90
N ASP A 10 8.12 -19.45 4.92
CA ASP A 10 8.29 -20.13 3.63
C ASP A 10 9.01 -19.26 2.59
N ALA A 11 9.38 -18.03 2.96
CA ALA A 11 10.00 -17.08 2.04
C ALA A 11 11.43 -17.53 1.66
N PRO A 12 11.80 -17.45 0.36
CA PRO A 12 13.15 -17.80 -0.06
C PRO A 12 14.19 -16.85 0.53
N GLN A 13 15.42 -17.35 0.71
CA GLN A 13 16.53 -16.51 1.16
C GLN A 13 16.71 -15.30 0.24
N GLY A 14 16.77 -14.09 0.84
CA GLY A 14 16.88 -12.83 0.11
C GLY A 14 15.53 -12.20 -0.26
N ALA A 15 14.41 -12.80 0.13
CA ALA A 15 13.11 -12.14 0.04
C ALA A 15 13.09 -10.84 0.85
N ILE A 16 12.45 -9.81 0.28
CA ILE A 16 12.28 -8.50 0.89
C ILE A 16 10.80 -8.30 1.17
N VAL A 17 10.49 -7.82 2.37
CA VAL A 17 9.16 -7.35 2.76
C VAL A 17 9.28 -5.86 3.05
N GLU A 18 8.39 -5.08 2.45
CA GLU A 18 8.27 -3.65 2.70
C GLU A 18 7.03 -3.37 3.54
N LEU A 19 7.19 -2.57 4.59
CA LEU A 19 6.12 -2.20 5.50
C LEU A 19 6.00 -0.68 5.54
N ALA A 20 4.77 -0.19 5.52
CA ALA A 20 4.47 1.25 5.60
C ALA A 20 3.60 1.57 6.84
N PRO A 21 4.14 1.54 8.07
CA PRO A 21 3.36 1.76 9.29
C PRO A 21 2.62 3.10 9.31
N ALA A 22 3.22 4.15 8.77
CA ALA A 22 2.59 5.47 8.66
C ALA A 22 1.35 5.45 7.76
N ARG A 23 1.40 4.70 6.64
CA ARG A 23 0.27 4.53 5.72
C ARG A 23 -0.87 3.75 6.38
N ALA A 24 -0.53 2.68 7.10
CA ALA A 24 -1.51 1.91 7.87
C ALA A 24 -2.15 2.75 8.99
N ALA A 25 -1.36 3.53 9.73
CA ALA A 25 -1.88 4.43 10.77
C ALA A 25 -2.84 5.48 10.20
N LEU A 26 -2.48 6.10 9.07
CA LEU A 26 -3.34 7.05 8.38
C LEU A 26 -4.66 6.40 7.93
N MET A 27 -4.59 5.18 7.36
CA MET A 27 -5.81 4.44 6.99
C MET A 27 -6.68 4.15 8.21
N GLY A 28 -6.10 3.80 9.36
CA GLY A 28 -6.82 3.65 10.62
C GLY A 28 -7.57 4.92 11.03
N THR A 29 -6.92 6.09 10.97
CA THR A 29 -7.57 7.39 11.24
C THR A 29 -8.73 7.67 10.27
N ILE A 30 -8.56 7.35 8.98
CA ILE A 30 -9.62 7.55 7.98
C ILE A 30 -10.79 6.58 8.23
N ALA A 31 -10.49 5.31 8.50
CA ALA A 31 -11.48 4.28 8.76
C ALA A 31 -12.30 4.57 10.03
N GLU A 32 -11.65 4.98 11.11
CA GLU A 32 -12.32 5.44 12.34
C GLU A 32 -13.29 6.58 12.06
N ARG A 33 -12.86 7.56 11.25
CA ARG A 33 -13.72 8.70 10.90
C ARG A 33 -14.96 8.27 10.12
N ILE A 34 -14.80 7.40 9.11
CA ILE A 34 -15.93 6.90 8.30
C ILE A 34 -16.86 6.03 9.15
N ALA A 35 -16.32 5.15 10.00
CA ALA A 35 -17.13 4.30 10.87
C ALA A 35 -17.97 5.12 11.86
N GLY A 36 -17.40 6.20 12.41
CA GLY A 36 -18.09 7.06 13.37
C GLY A 36 -19.09 8.05 12.77
N HIS A 37 -18.89 8.49 11.52
CA HIS A 37 -19.64 9.62 10.93
C HIS A 37 -20.32 9.30 9.60
N GLY A 38 -20.13 8.10 9.06
CA GLY A 38 -20.56 7.72 7.71
C GLY A 38 -19.67 8.32 6.61
N GLY A 39 -19.90 7.87 5.37
CA GLY A 39 -19.17 8.31 4.17
C GLY A 39 -18.51 7.15 3.44
N ALA A 40 -17.61 7.48 2.52
CA ALA A 40 -16.84 6.52 1.73
C ALA A 40 -15.43 7.06 1.44
N GLY A 41 -14.48 6.16 1.20
CA GLY A 41 -13.13 6.48 0.76
C GLY A 41 -12.82 5.82 -0.59
N LEU A 42 -12.15 6.55 -1.48
CA LEU A 42 -11.60 6.03 -2.73
C LEU A 42 -10.10 6.33 -2.75
N PHE A 43 -9.29 5.26 -2.81
CA PHE A 43 -7.84 5.34 -2.78
C PHE A 43 -7.29 4.75 -4.07
N ILE A 44 -6.57 5.57 -4.84
CA ILE A 44 -6.03 5.20 -6.14
C ILE A 44 -4.54 5.39 -6.08
N ASP A 45 -3.79 4.31 -6.31
CA ASP A 45 -2.34 4.31 -6.35
C ASP A 45 -1.86 3.05 -7.08
N TYR A 46 -0.57 2.96 -7.38
CA TYR A 46 0.03 1.77 -7.97
C TYR A 46 0.58 0.85 -6.87
N GLY A 47 0.22 -0.43 -6.96
CA GLY A 47 0.59 -1.40 -5.94
C GLY A 47 -0.02 -2.77 -6.19
N HIS A 48 -0.19 -3.54 -5.12
CA HIS A 48 -0.67 -4.91 -5.17
C HIS A 48 -1.92 -5.10 -4.31
N LEU A 49 -2.87 -5.91 -4.82
CA LEU A 49 -4.12 -6.23 -4.14
C LEU A 49 -4.03 -7.45 -3.21
N ARG A 50 -2.94 -8.21 -3.30
CA ARG A 50 -2.66 -9.38 -2.46
C ARG A 50 -1.32 -9.15 -1.77
N PRO A 51 -1.15 -9.60 -0.51
CA PRO A 51 0.14 -9.55 0.17
C PRO A 51 1.23 -10.11 -0.74
N GLY A 52 2.40 -9.48 -0.73
CA GLY A 52 3.50 -9.88 -1.58
C GLY A 52 4.84 -9.50 -0.98
N ILE A 53 5.83 -10.32 -1.30
CA ILE A 53 7.24 -9.97 -1.13
C ILE A 53 7.69 -9.17 -2.36
N GLY A 54 8.59 -8.21 -2.16
CA GLY A 54 9.10 -7.39 -3.25
C GLY A 54 9.92 -6.19 -2.79
N ASP A 55 10.89 -5.84 -3.62
CA ASP A 55 11.66 -4.60 -3.52
C ASP A 55 11.02 -3.58 -4.47
N THR A 56 10.29 -2.62 -3.91
CA THR A 56 9.52 -1.62 -4.67
C THR A 56 9.91 -0.20 -4.34
N LEU A 57 10.68 0.02 -3.26
CA LEU A 57 11.29 1.30 -2.96
C LEU A 57 12.21 1.71 -4.11
N GLN A 58 11.87 2.82 -4.75
CA GLN A 58 12.60 3.36 -5.88
C GLN A 58 12.81 4.86 -5.74
N ALA A 59 13.84 5.35 -6.42
CA ALA A 59 14.08 6.76 -6.61
C ALA A 59 13.88 7.12 -8.08
N LEU A 60 13.16 8.22 -8.34
CA LEU A 60 13.00 8.79 -9.67
C LEU A 60 13.59 10.18 -9.72
N ARG A 61 14.47 10.43 -10.69
CA ARG A 61 15.07 11.76 -10.89
C ARG A 61 15.21 12.03 -12.39
N LYS A 62 14.75 13.20 -12.82
CA LYS A 62 14.79 13.62 -14.25
C LYS A 62 14.18 12.59 -15.20
N HIS A 63 13.05 11.99 -14.80
CA HIS A 63 12.31 10.96 -15.55
C HIS A 63 13.06 9.64 -15.78
N ASP A 64 14.05 9.32 -14.94
CA ASP A 64 14.75 8.03 -14.97
C ASP A 64 14.88 7.45 -13.56
N HIS A 65 15.13 6.14 -13.49
CA HIS A 65 15.45 5.47 -12.24
C HIS A 65 16.80 5.97 -11.71
N ASP A 66 16.86 6.20 -10.40
CA ASP A 66 18.08 6.56 -9.69
C ASP A 66 18.34 5.57 -8.55
N ASN A 67 19.57 5.52 -8.06
CA ASN A 67 19.86 4.79 -6.83
C ASN A 67 19.28 5.57 -5.63
N VAL A 68 18.56 4.86 -4.76
CA VAL A 68 17.86 5.45 -3.60
C VAL A 68 18.76 6.23 -2.64
N LEU A 69 20.07 5.96 -2.62
CA LEU A 69 21.05 6.65 -1.77
C LEU A 69 21.90 7.68 -2.52
N ALA A 70 21.78 7.82 -3.84
CA ALA A 70 22.69 8.65 -4.62
C ALA A 70 22.45 10.16 -4.47
N ASN A 71 21.18 10.60 -4.46
CA ASN A 71 20.82 12.01 -4.43
C ASN A 71 19.69 12.32 -3.42
N PRO A 72 19.91 12.13 -2.10
CA PRO A 72 18.86 12.35 -1.09
C PRO A 72 18.32 13.77 -1.11
N GLY A 73 16.98 13.89 -1.14
CA GLY A 73 16.30 15.19 -1.22
C GLY A 73 16.17 15.77 -2.63
N GLU A 74 16.85 15.20 -3.64
CA GLU A 74 16.75 15.61 -5.04
C GLU A 74 15.99 14.61 -5.93
N ALA A 75 15.88 13.35 -5.49
CA ALA A 75 15.08 12.32 -6.16
C ALA A 75 13.75 12.11 -5.41
N ASP A 76 12.68 11.83 -6.16
CA ASP A 76 11.39 11.45 -5.59
C ASP A 76 11.44 9.98 -5.16
N LEU A 77 11.06 9.69 -3.91
CA LEU A 77 11.07 8.35 -3.34
C LEU A 77 9.65 7.79 -3.30
N THR A 78 9.45 6.66 -3.98
CA THR A 78 8.16 6.00 -4.03
C THR A 78 8.29 4.51 -3.72
N ALA A 79 7.19 3.91 -3.29
CA ALA A 79 7.07 2.48 -3.05
C ALA A 79 5.63 2.05 -3.34
N HIS A 80 5.44 0.82 -3.79
CA HIS A 80 4.12 0.29 -4.09
C HIS A 80 3.21 0.30 -2.86
N VAL A 81 1.90 0.42 -3.12
CA VAL A 81 0.88 0.28 -2.08
C VAL A 81 0.51 -1.17 -1.86
N ASP A 82 0.68 -1.65 -0.62
CA ASP A 82 0.02 -2.87 -0.14
C ASP A 82 -1.44 -2.56 0.18
N PHE A 83 -2.34 -2.77 -0.80
CA PHE A 83 -3.77 -2.56 -0.60
C PHE A 83 -4.41 -3.61 0.29
N ALA A 84 -3.80 -4.79 0.44
CA ALA A 84 -4.31 -5.83 1.34
C ALA A 84 -4.16 -5.38 2.81
N ALA A 85 -3.03 -4.76 3.16
CA ALA A 85 -2.82 -4.18 4.49
C ALA A 85 -3.78 -3.02 4.80
N LEU A 86 -4.07 -2.16 3.81
CA LEU A 86 -5.03 -1.07 3.97
C LEU A 86 -6.46 -1.61 4.13
N ALA A 87 -6.83 -2.61 3.33
CA ALA A 87 -8.14 -3.25 3.42
C ALA A 87 -8.34 -3.97 4.76
N ALA A 88 -7.31 -4.68 5.26
CA ALA A 88 -7.34 -5.29 6.58
C ALA A 88 -7.54 -4.25 7.69
N THR A 89 -6.83 -3.11 7.59
CA THR A 89 -6.99 -1.99 8.53
C THR A 89 -8.42 -1.47 8.54
N ALA A 90 -8.99 -1.16 7.37
CA ALA A 90 -10.35 -0.65 7.27
C ALA A 90 -11.42 -1.66 7.75
N ARG A 91 -11.26 -2.94 7.42
CA ARG A 91 -12.15 -4.02 7.92
C ARG A 91 -12.09 -4.19 9.42
N ALA A 92 -10.94 -3.97 10.06
CA ALA A 92 -10.82 -4.00 11.52
C ALA A 92 -11.65 -2.90 12.22
N HIS A 93 -12.01 -1.83 11.50
CA HIS A 93 -12.94 -0.79 11.95
C HIS A 93 -14.41 -1.08 11.56
N GLY A 94 -14.72 -2.28 11.05
CA GLY A 94 -16.08 -2.68 10.69
C GLY A 94 -16.59 -2.09 9.37
N LEU A 95 -15.69 -1.60 8.51
CA LEU A 95 -16.05 -1.07 7.19
C LEU A 95 -16.03 -2.16 6.12
N ASP A 96 -16.96 -2.06 5.16
CA ASP A 96 -16.92 -2.82 3.92
C ASP A 96 -15.83 -2.29 3.01
N VAL A 97 -15.07 -3.18 2.36
CA VAL A 97 -13.94 -2.83 1.50
C VAL A 97 -13.95 -3.69 0.25
N GLU A 98 -13.97 -3.01 -0.90
CA GLU A 98 -13.78 -3.57 -2.23
C GLU A 98 -12.45 -3.09 -2.82
N THR A 99 -11.79 -3.96 -3.59
CA THR A 99 -10.53 -3.66 -4.28
C THR A 99 -10.62 -4.10 -5.73
N THR A 100 -10.17 -3.26 -6.66
CA THR A 100 -10.21 -3.56 -8.09
C THR A 100 -9.02 -2.93 -8.81
N THR A 101 -8.80 -3.30 -10.07
CA THR A 101 -7.81 -2.62 -10.92
C THR A 101 -8.35 -1.29 -11.41
N GLN A 102 -7.45 -0.35 -11.73
CA GLN A 102 -7.86 0.94 -12.31
C GLN A 102 -8.65 0.77 -13.61
N GLY A 103 -8.26 -0.19 -14.47
CA GLY A 103 -8.95 -0.45 -15.73
C GLY A 103 -10.40 -0.88 -15.51
N ASP A 104 -10.62 -1.86 -14.63
CA ASP A 104 -11.95 -2.36 -14.31
C ASP A 104 -12.81 -1.30 -13.62
N PHE A 105 -12.22 -0.51 -12.70
CA PHE A 105 -12.91 0.61 -12.05
C PHE A 105 -13.41 1.63 -13.08
N LEU A 106 -12.53 2.10 -13.97
CA LEU A 106 -12.88 3.13 -14.94
C LEU A 106 -13.93 2.63 -15.93
N LEU A 107 -13.80 1.39 -16.43
CA LEU A 107 -14.81 0.79 -17.32
C LEU A 107 -16.18 0.62 -16.64
N GLY A 108 -16.20 0.33 -15.34
CA GLY A 108 -17.44 0.23 -14.57
C GLY A 108 -18.16 1.56 -14.36
N MET A 109 -17.45 2.69 -14.51
CA MET A 109 -18.00 4.04 -14.33
C MET A 109 -18.63 4.64 -15.60
N GLY A 110 -18.41 4.02 -16.76
CA GLY A 110 -18.87 4.51 -18.09
C GLY A 110 -17.83 5.35 -18.82
#